data_AF-A0A7S4MV61-F1
#
_entry.id   AF-A0A7S4MV61-F1
#
_cell.length_a   1.000
_cell.length_b   1.000
_cell.length_c   1.000
_cell.angle_alpha   90.00
_cell.angle_beta   90.00
_cell.angle_gamma   90.00
#
_symmetry.space_group_name_H-M   'P 1'
#
loop_
_entity.id
_entity.type
_entity.pdbx_description
1 polymer ?
#
loop_
_entity_poly.entity_id
_entity_poly.type
_entity_poly.pdbx_seq_one_letter_code
_entity_poly.pdbx_strand_id
1 'polypeptide(L)'
;AQKATRKNQHKDRLLGFGSVARCDNSKKNGAGKANWGRPGDELEEVAIDEHDPSYDSADELFESAFGSNMRNVQYDWAAVTDLSDEDDSAMDEIELAMQEAWIADVEKEQAEIE
;
A
#
# COMPACT_ATOMS: atom_id res chain seq x y z
N ALA A 1 -9.00 -15.83 -30.47
CA ALA A 1 -9.91 -16.89 -30.02
C ALA A 1 -10.20 -16.71 -28.53
N GLN A 2 -11.45 -16.44 -28.15
CA GLN A 2 -11.84 -16.35 -26.73
C GLN A 2 -11.85 -17.75 -26.12
N LYS A 3 -11.10 -17.97 -25.03
CA LYS A 3 -11.08 -19.24 -24.31
C LYS A 3 -12.34 -19.34 -23.46
N ALA A 4 -13.15 -20.38 -23.66
CA ALA A 4 -14.33 -20.64 -22.85
C ALA A 4 -13.92 -20.90 -21.38
N THR A 5 -14.42 -20.09 -20.45
CA THR A 5 -14.26 -20.34 -19.01
C THR A 5 -15.25 -21.44 -18.59
N ARG A 6 -14.75 -22.53 -17.99
CA ARG A 6 -15.64 -23.58 -17.46
C ARG A 6 -16.50 -22.96 -16.35
N LYS A 7 -17.82 -23.15 -16.42
CA LYS A 7 -18.74 -22.74 -15.35
C LYS A 7 -18.57 -23.69 -14.16
N ASN A 8 -18.51 -23.11 -12.96
CA ASN A 8 -18.44 -23.86 -11.71
C ASN A 8 -19.62 -24.83 -11.61
N GLN A 9 -19.36 -26.09 -11.26
CA GLN A 9 -20.36 -27.13 -11.03
C GLN A 9 -20.81 -27.13 -9.57
N HIS A 10 -22.05 -27.57 -9.32
CA HIS A 10 -22.63 -27.65 -7.97
C HIS A 10 -21.86 -28.55 -7.00
N LYS A 11 -20.96 -29.40 -7.51
CA LYS A 11 -20.13 -30.32 -6.72
C LYS A 11 -18.70 -29.82 -6.49
N ASP A 12 -18.29 -28.68 -7.06
CA ASP A 12 -16.92 -28.17 -6.93
C ASP A 12 -16.57 -27.81 -5.47
N ARG A 13 -17.59 -27.54 -4.67
CA ARG A 13 -17.45 -27.28 -3.24
C ARG A 13 -17.73 -28.52 -2.36
N LEU A 14 -17.99 -29.68 -2.95
CA LEU A 14 -18.13 -30.91 -2.18
C LEU A 14 -16.75 -31.55 -2.03
N LEU A 15 -16.45 -31.95 -0.81
CA LEU A 15 -15.24 -32.70 -0.51
C LEU A 15 -15.33 -34.11 -1.10
N GLY A 16 -14.23 -34.58 -1.67
CA GLY A 16 -14.11 -35.95 -2.16
C GLY A 16 -14.14 -36.96 -1.01
N PHE A 17 -14.59 -38.19 -1.30
CA PHE A 17 -14.59 -39.29 -0.35
C PHE A 17 -13.16 -39.58 0.13
N GLY A 18 -12.94 -39.50 1.45
CA GLY A 18 -11.62 -39.64 2.07
C GLY A 18 -10.92 -38.33 2.45
N SER A 19 -11.50 -37.16 2.17
CA SER A 19 -10.99 -35.92 2.73
C SER A 19 -11.49 -35.73 4.16
N VAL A 20 -10.59 -35.35 5.06
CA VAL A 20 -10.96 -34.77 6.36
C VAL A 20 -11.90 -33.60 6.08
N ALA A 21 -13.00 -33.53 6.82
CA ALA A 21 -13.99 -32.48 6.66
C ALA A 21 -13.33 -31.09 6.70
N ARG A 22 -13.96 -30.10 6.06
CA ARG A 22 -13.61 -28.66 6.05
C ARG A 22 -13.67 -27.99 7.44
N CYS A 23 -13.41 -28.73 8.51
CA CYS A 23 -12.89 -28.13 9.72
C CYS A 23 -11.37 -28.14 9.56
N ASP A 24 -10.79 -26.97 9.34
CA ASP A 24 -9.35 -26.73 9.53
C ASP A 24 -9.02 -27.00 11.01
N ASN A 25 -9.00 -28.26 11.39
CA ASN A 25 -8.40 -28.70 12.63
C ASN A 25 -6.89 -28.65 12.40
N SER A 26 -6.36 -27.42 12.37
CA SER A 26 -4.93 -27.15 12.29
C SER A 26 -4.21 -28.07 13.26
N LYS A 27 -3.23 -28.81 12.77
CA LYS A 27 -2.50 -29.80 13.57
C LYS A 27 -1.94 -29.11 14.82
N LYS A 28 -2.27 -29.61 16.01
CA LYS A 28 -1.88 -29.01 17.31
C LYS A 28 -2.33 -27.55 17.51
N ASN A 29 -3.49 -27.20 16.94
CA ASN A 29 -4.06 -25.84 16.92
C ASN A 29 -3.13 -24.81 16.24
N GLY A 30 -2.27 -25.24 15.32
CA GLY A 30 -1.36 -24.33 14.60
C GLY A 30 0.05 -24.19 15.20
N ALA A 31 0.33 -24.79 16.37
CA ALA A 31 1.66 -24.71 16.99
C ALA A 31 2.71 -25.62 16.33
N GLY A 32 3.94 -25.11 16.22
CA GLY A 32 5.14 -25.86 15.81
C GLY A 32 5.58 -25.61 14.36
N LYS A 33 6.75 -26.17 14.01
CA LYS A 33 7.37 -25.98 12.69
C LYS A 33 6.49 -26.55 11.56
N ALA A 34 6.37 -25.80 10.46
CA ALA A 34 5.56 -26.11 9.27
C ALA A 34 4.03 -26.09 9.49
N ASN A 35 3.54 -25.27 10.43
CA ASN A 35 2.14 -24.90 10.59
C ASN A 35 1.95 -23.40 10.34
N TRP A 36 0.70 -22.96 10.18
CA TRP A 36 0.32 -21.56 9.97
C TRP A 36 0.44 -20.66 11.22
N GLY A 37 0.92 -21.18 12.36
CA GLY A 37 0.93 -20.47 13.64
C GLY A 37 -0.40 -20.56 14.38
N ARG A 38 -0.41 -20.15 15.66
CA ARG A 38 -1.65 -19.95 16.43
C ARG A 38 -2.10 -18.49 16.27
N PRO A 39 -3.42 -18.22 16.27
CA PRO A 39 -3.90 -16.85 16.39
C PRO A 39 -3.32 -16.18 17.64
N GLY A 40 -2.67 -15.03 17.49
CA GLY A 40 -2.05 -14.28 18.57
C GLY A 40 -0.59 -14.61 18.87
N ASP A 41 0.04 -15.57 18.17
CA ASP A 41 1.50 -15.78 18.28
C ASP A 41 2.26 -14.52 17.78
N GLU A 42 1.66 -13.75 16.87
CA GLU A 42 2.17 -12.46 16.36
C GLU A 42 2.06 -11.29 17.36
N LEU A 43 1.25 -11.43 18.42
CA LEU A 43 1.14 -10.41 19.49
C LEU A 43 2.20 -10.59 20.57
N GLU A 44 2.91 -11.73 20.58
CA GLU A 44 4.06 -11.90 21.44
C GLU A 44 5.16 -10.97 20.92
N GLU A 45 5.51 -9.95 21.72
CA GLU A 45 6.55 -8.99 21.39
C GLU A 45 7.86 -9.74 21.13
N VAL A 46 8.13 -10.02 19.85
CA VAL A 46 9.42 -10.51 19.41
C VAL A 46 10.39 -9.39 19.73
N ALA A 47 11.37 -9.66 20.60
CA ALA A 47 12.45 -8.74 20.87
C ALA A 47 13.03 -8.30 19.52
N ILE A 48 12.88 -7.01 19.20
CA ILE A 48 13.36 -6.43 17.96
C ILE A 48 14.88 -6.57 17.95
N ASP A 49 15.42 -7.25 16.95
CA ASP A 49 16.85 -7.33 16.71
C ASP A 49 17.26 -6.15 15.84
N GLU A 50 17.81 -5.10 16.45
CA GLU A 50 18.33 -3.90 15.78
C GLU A 50 19.45 -4.21 14.75
N HIS A 51 20.00 -5.42 14.77
CA HIS A 51 21.03 -5.87 13.83
C HIS A 51 20.47 -6.72 12.68
N ASP A 52 19.16 -6.94 12.59
CA ASP A 52 18.53 -7.64 11.47
C ASP A 52 18.68 -6.78 10.18
N PRO A 53 19.21 -7.32 9.06
CA PRO A 53 19.28 -6.61 7.79
C PRO A 53 17.91 -6.18 7.23
N SER A 54 16.82 -6.77 7.73
CA SER A 54 15.44 -6.43 7.41
C SER A 54 14.80 -5.48 8.42
N TYR A 55 15.53 -5.07 9.47
CA TYR A 55 15.09 -4.05 10.40
C TYR A 55 15.01 -2.70 9.70
N ASP A 56 13.79 -2.15 9.60
CA ASP A 56 13.55 -0.83 9.03
C ASP A 56 13.44 0.21 10.16
N SER A 57 14.50 0.99 10.34
CA SER A 57 14.55 2.06 11.34
C SER A 57 13.74 3.31 10.91
N ALA A 58 12.99 3.25 9.80
CA ALA A 58 12.16 4.37 9.34
C ALA A 58 11.16 4.82 10.41
N ASP A 59 10.57 3.89 11.16
CA ASP A 59 9.63 4.21 12.26
C ASP A 59 10.33 4.99 13.37
N GLU A 60 11.55 4.60 13.78
CA GLU A 60 12.32 5.33 14.81
C GLU A 60 12.78 6.70 14.34
N LEU A 61 13.22 6.80 13.08
CA LEU A 61 13.61 8.06 12.46
C LEU A 61 12.41 9.02 12.41
N PHE A 62 11.24 8.51 12.03
CA PHE A 62 10.00 9.27 11.99
C PHE A 62 9.57 9.75 13.39
N GLU A 63 9.63 8.87 14.39
CA GLU A 63 9.33 9.24 15.79
C GLU A 63 10.30 10.28 16.33
N SER A 64 11.58 10.24 15.93
CA SER A 64 12.57 11.25 16.32
C SER A 64 12.33 12.63 15.68
N ALA A 65 11.89 12.65 14.41
CA ALA A 65 11.71 13.87 13.64
C ALA A 65 10.37 14.56 13.93
N PHE A 66 9.30 13.79 14.11
CA PHE A 66 7.92 14.28 14.23
C PHE A 66 7.32 14.07 15.63
N GLY A 67 8.01 13.32 16.50
CA GLY A 67 7.54 12.96 17.83
C GLY A 67 6.60 11.74 17.82
N SER A 68 6.65 10.97 18.91
CA SER A 68 5.83 9.75 19.12
C SER A 68 4.30 9.96 19.01
N ASN A 69 3.82 11.20 19.16
CA ASN A 69 2.39 11.51 19.18
C ASN A 69 1.74 11.67 17.79
N MET A 70 2.51 11.65 16.69
CA MET A 70 1.93 11.80 15.34
C MET A 70 1.23 10.55 14.80
N ARG A 71 1.45 9.37 15.40
CA ARG A 71 0.76 8.13 14.99
C ARG A 71 -0.76 8.18 15.19
N ASN A 72 -1.25 9.10 16.04
CA ASN A 72 -2.66 9.39 16.31
C ASN A 72 -3.09 10.80 15.89
N VAL A 73 -2.27 11.55 15.15
CA VAL A 73 -2.72 12.80 14.53
C VAL A 73 -3.59 12.40 13.36
N GLN A 74 -4.90 12.42 13.59
CA GLN A 74 -5.90 12.32 12.55
C GLN A 74 -5.66 13.51 11.61
N TYR A 75 -4.99 13.26 10.48
CA TYR A 75 -4.86 14.25 9.42
C TYR A 75 -6.28 14.58 8.95
N ASP A 76 -6.81 15.69 9.44
CA ASP A 76 -8.11 16.17 9.01
C ASP A 76 -7.93 16.91 7.69
N TRP A 77 -8.03 16.18 6.59
CA TRP A 77 -8.05 16.76 5.25
C TRP A 77 -9.20 17.75 5.05
N ALA A 78 -10.24 17.73 5.91
CA ALA A 78 -11.30 18.73 5.88
C ALA A 78 -10.90 20.05 6.56
N ALA A 79 -9.83 20.07 7.36
CA ALA A 79 -9.27 21.27 7.98
C ALA A 79 -8.29 22.01 7.06
N VAL A 80 -7.84 21.37 5.97
CA VAL A 80 -7.07 22.02 4.90
C VAL A 80 -8.07 22.65 3.93
N THR A 81 -8.54 23.85 4.25
CA THR A 81 -9.53 24.58 3.43
C THR A 81 -8.88 25.45 2.37
N ASP A 82 -7.72 26.01 2.68
CA ASP A 82 -7.02 26.99 1.84
C ASP A 82 -5.53 26.66 1.84
N LEU A 83 -4.89 26.86 0.69
CA LEU A 83 -3.43 26.83 0.57
C LEU A 83 -2.86 28.12 1.20
N SER A 84 -1.61 28.06 1.63
CA SER A 84 -0.94 29.29 2.04
C SER A 84 -0.68 30.17 0.82
N ASP A 85 -0.65 31.50 1.00
CA ASP A 85 -0.34 32.43 -0.10
C ASP A 85 0.98 32.09 -0.82
N GLU A 86 1.94 31.49 -0.09
CA GLU A 86 3.22 31.04 -0.65
C GLU A 86 3.06 29.77 -1.50
N ASP A 87 2.28 28.78 -1.03
CA ASP A 87 1.97 27.58 -1.80
C ASP A 87 1.14 27.90 -3.05
N ASP A 88 0.19 28.84 -2.96
CA ASP A 88 -0.57 29.33 -4.11
C ASP A 88 0.35 29.97 -5.15
N SER A 89 1.26 30.86 -4.73
CA SER A 89 2.22 31.48 -5.65
C SER A 89 3.17 30.48 -6.31
N ALA A 90 3.56 29.42 -5.59
CA ALA A 90 4.40 28.36 -6.13
C ALA A 90 3.65 27.52 -7.16
N MET A 91 2.36 27.25 -6.96
CA MET A 91 1.52 26.56 -7.94
C MET A 91 1.31 27.39 -9.21
N ASP A 92 1.09 28.70 -9.06
CA ASP A 92 0.96 29.62 -10.19
C ASP A 92 2.23 29.66 -11.05
N GLU A 93 3.41 29.68 -10.42
CA GLU A 93 4.69 29.69 -11.12
C GLU A 93 4.92 28.39 -11.92
N ILE A 94 4.51 27.25 -11.35
CA ILE A 94 4.57 25.94 -12.03
C ILE A 94 3.61 25.90 -13.22
N GLU A 95 2.38 26.38 -13.07
CA GLU A 95 1.40 26.42 -14.15
C GLU A 95 1.90 27.28 -15.32
N LEU A 96 2.47 28.46 -15.02
CA LEU A 96 3.04 29.35 -16.02
C LEU A 96 4.16 28.66 -16.81
N ALA A 97 5.11 28.02 -16.12
CA ALA A 97 6.22 27.33 -16.76
C ALA A 97 5.77 26.19 -17.68
N MET A 98 4.74 25.45 -17.27
CA MET A 98 4.14 24.39 -18.10
C MET A 98 3.43 24.95 -19.32
N GLN A 99 2.72 26.07 -19.17
CA GLN A 99 2.02 26.74 -20.27
C GLN A 99 3.01 27.27 -21.32
N GLU A 100 4.10 27.90 -20.88
CA GLU A 100 5.16 28.40 -21.77
C GLU A 100 5.82 27.27 -22.54
N ALA A 101 6.14 26.15 -21.87
CA ALA A 101 6.70 24.98 -22.52
C ALA A 101 5.76 24.39 -23.57
N TRP A 102 4.46 24.31 -23.27
CA TRP A 102 3.46 23.81 -24.22
C TRP A 102 3.33 24.72 -25.45
N ILE A 103 3.32 26.03 -25.27
CA ILE A 103 3.29 26.99 -26.39
C ILE A 103 4.54 26.84 -27.25
N ALA A 104 5.72 26.75 -26.64
CA ALA A 104 6.98 26.57 -27.35
C ALA A 104 7.01 25.28 -28.18
N ASP A 105 6.47 24.18 -27.64
CA ASP A 105 6.36 22.91 -28.38
C ASP A 105 5.39 23.02 -29.56
N VAL A 106 4.23 23.69 -29.38
CA VAL A 106 3.27 23.92 -30.48
C VAL A 106 3.86 24.81 -31.57
N GLU A 107 4.57 25.88 -31.20
CA GLU A 107 5.24 26.76 -32.16
C GLU A 107 6.33 26.02 -32.94
N LYS A 108 7.08 25.15 -32.26
CA LYS A 108 8.09 24.30 -32.89
C LYS A 108 7.46 23.31 -33.86
N GLU A 109 6.39 22.62 -33.48
CA GLU A 109 5.67 21.71 -34.37
C GLU A 109 5.10 22.44 -35.59
N GLN A 110 4.57 23.66 -35.41
CA GLN A 110 4.03 24.46 -36.50
C GLN A 110 5.14 24.91 -37.47
N ALA A 111 6.33 25.26 -36.96
CA ALA A 111 7.49 25.59 -37.78
C ALA A 111 8.11 24.38 -38.49
N GLU A 112 7.90 23.15 -38.01
CA GLU A 112 8.34 21.92 -38.68
C GLU A 112 7.39 21.48 -39.83
N ILE A 113 6.16 22.01 -39.85
CA ILE A 113 5.15 21.71 -40.89
C ILE A 113 5.22 22.70 -42.07
N GLU A 114 5.71 23.93 -41.85
CA GLU A 114 5.96 24.95 -42.90
C GLU A 114 7.28 24.73 -43.66
#